data_AF-A0A524N8X6-F1
#
_entry.id   AF-A0A524N8X6-F1
#
_cell.length_a   1.000
_cell.length_b   1.000
_cell.length_c   1.000
_cell.angle_alpha   90.00
_cell.angle_beta   90.00
_cell.angle_gamma   90.00
#
_symmetry.space_group_name_H-M   'P 1'
#
loop_
_entity.id
_entity.type
_entity.pdbx_description
1 polymer ?
#
loop_
_entity_poly.entity_id
_entity_poly.type
_entity_poly.pdbx_seq_one_letter_code
_entity_poly.pdbx_strand_id
1 'polypeptide(L)'
;MSFNQLKQVLRLLFKEKRITIINIIGLSVSLACALFMLLWVQHELSFDRFHTDFDRLYRVEEDQYYSNAEPYHVNVTPYVSGPVWKDEVPEIEEQCRLAFQGGHLFTEGENKFFEDGIVVVDSSFFDMFTFKFKYGNKEAVLREPNTMVITEELSTKYFGDTDPVGRTIQVNQDLIFTISAVIEDPPSNSILGFKVLFPWNYLTLENRNNDTWSSNSIMT
;
A
#
# COMPACT_ATOMS: atom_id res chain seq x y z
N MET A 1 -16.59 -22.92 43.03
CA MET A 1 -16.58 -24.28 42.45
C MET A 1 -15.51 -25.07 43.19
N SER A 2 -15.85 -26.18 43.86
CA SER A 2 -14.86 -26.85 44.74
C SER A 2 -13.84 -27.64 43.91
N PHE A 3 -12.57 -27.64 44.31
CA PHE A 3 -11.50 -28.41 43.64
C PHE A 3 -11.85 -29.90 43.47
N ASN A 4 -12.70 -30.44 44.34
CA ASN A 4 -13.20 -31.81 44.27
C ASN A 4 -14.16 -32.04 43.08
N GLN A 5 -15.00 -31.07 42.74
CA GLN A 5 -15.90 -31.16 41.58
C GLN A 5 -15.10 -31.13 40.26
N LEU A 6 -14.09 -30.27 40.17
CA LEU A 6 -13.21 -30.19 38.99
C LEU A 6 -12.44 -31.51 38.79
N LYS A 7 -11.93 -32.10 39.87
CA LYS A 7 -11.21 -33.39 39.84
C LYS A 7 -12.11 -34.55 39.40
N GLN A 8 -13.38 -34.55 39.81
CA GLN A 8 -14.35 -35.56 39.37
C GLN A 8 -14.67 -35.44 37.88
N VAL A 9 -14.91 -34.23 37.37
CA VAL A 9 -15.16 -33.99 35.93
C VAL A 9 -13.97 -34.42 35.08
N LEU A 10 -12.74 -34.03 35.46
CA LEU A 10 -11.52 -34.44 34.75
C LEU A 10 -11.37 -35.96 34.70
N ARG A 11 -11.60 -36.67 35.82
CA ARG A 11 -11.52 -38.14 35.86
C ARG A 11 -12.56 -38.79 34.94
N LEU A 12 -13.73 -38.18 34.78
CA LEU A 12 -14.78 -38.66 33.88
C LEU A 12 -14.37 -38.48 32.40
N LEU A 13 -13.81 -37.33 32.06
CA LEU A 13 -13.28 -37.03 30.71
C LEU A 13 -12.16 -38.00 30.30
N PHE A 14 -11.27 -38.36 31.23
CA PHE A 14 -10.22 -39.36 30.97
C PHE A 14 -10.73 -40.81 30.92
N LYS A 15 -11.92 -41.09 31.46
CA LYS A 15 -12.55 -42.43 31.40
C LYS A 15 -13.24 -42.64 30.05
N GLU A 16 -14.00 -41.65 29.57
CA GLU A 16 -14.75 -41.69 28.31
C GLU A 16 -13.96 -41.04 27.15
N LYS A 17 -12.75 -41.55 26.88
CA LYS A 17 -11.78 -40.90 25.98
C LYS A 17 -12.30 -40.68 24.56
N ARG A 18 -13.01 -41.66 23.99
CA ARG A 18 -13.48 -41.59 22.57
C ARG A 18 -14.47 -40.45 22.36
N ILE A 19 -15.50 -40.38 23.20
CA ILE A 19 -16.54 -39.34 23.13
C ILE A 19 -15.93 -37.97 23.45
N THR A 20 -15.07 -37.92 24.46
CA THR A 20 -14.37 -36.67 24.83
C THR A 20 -13.52 -36.14 23.69
N ILE A 21 -12.77 -36.99 22.97
CA ILE A 21 -11.96 -36.59 21.81
C ILE A 21 -12.84 -36.02 20.69
N ILE A 22 -13.93 -36.72 20.33
CA ILE A 22 -14.84 -36.26 19.26
C ILE A 22 -15.43 -34.89 19.60
N ASN A 23 -15.89 -34.71 20.84
CA ASN A 23 -16.47 -33.45 21.30
C ASN A 23 -15.45 -32.31 21.32
N ILE A 24 -14.23 -32.56 21.80
CA ILE A 24 -13.16 -31.56 21.82
C ILE A 24 -12.77 -31.16 20.40
N ILE A 25 -12.61 -32.13 19.48
CA ILE A 25 -12.27 -31.83 18.08
C ILE A 25 -13.39 -31.01 17.43
N GLY A 26 -14.65 -31.46 17.56
CA GLY A 26 -15.78 -30.74 16.97
C GLY A 26 -15.90 -29.30 17.47
N LEU A 27 -15.76 -29.08 18.79
CA LEU A 27 -15.79 -27.75 19.39
C LEU A 27 -14.57 -26.90 19.00
N SER A 28 -13.38 -27.50 18.95
CA SER A 28 -12.15 -26.78 18.60
C SER A 28 -12.19 -26.34 17.13
N VAL A 29 -12.67 -27.20 16.23
CA VAL A 29 -12.80 -26.88 14.80
C VAL A 29 -13.84 -25.80 14.58
N SER A 30 -15.03 -25.88 15.20
CA SER A 30 -16.06 -24.85 15.02
C SER A 30 -15.61 -23.49 15.60
N LEU A 31 -14.94 -23.48 16.75
CA LEU A 31 -14.37 -22.27 17.34
C LEU A 31 -13.25 -21.69 16.46
N ALA A 32 -12.36 -22.53 15.92
CA ALA A 32 -11.31 -22.08 15.01
C ALA A 32 -11.90 -21.46 13.73
N CYS A 33 -12.90 -22.10 13.11
CA CYS A 33 -13.60 -21.54 11.96
C CYS A 33 -14.25 -20.18 12.27
N ALA A 34 -14.91 -20.05 13.43
CA ALA A 34 -15.50 -18.78 13.86
C ALA A 34 -14.45 -17.68 14.08
N LEU A 35 -13.30 -18.03 14.68
CA LEU A 35 -12.20 -17.10 14.89
C LEU A 35 -11.57 -16.64 13.56
N PHE A 36 -11.38 -17.55 12.59
CA PHE A 36 -10.86 -17.17 11.28
C PHE A 36 -11.82 -16.24 10.53
N MET A 37 -13.14 -16.50 10.58
CA MET A 37 -14.12 -15.59 10.00
C MET A 37 -14.07 -14.21 10.66
N LEU A 38 -13.96 -14.16 11.99
CA LEU A 38 -13.87 -12.89 12.73
C LEU A 38 -12.60 -12.12 12.37
N LEU A 39 -11.44 -12.79 12.31
CA LEU A 39 -10.18 -12.16 11.91
C LEU A 39 -10.24 -11.63 10.47
N TRP A 40 -10.86 -12.37 9.56
CA TRP A 40 -11.04 -11.94 8.18
C TRP A 40 -11.94 -10.68 8.10
N VAL A 41 -13.08 -10.67 8.81
CA VAL A 41 -13.95 -9.49 8.87
C VAL A 41 -13.22 -8.29 9.47
N GLN A 42 -12.42 -8.48 10.53
CA GLN A 42 -11.62 -7.40 11.11
C GLN A 42 -10.56 -6.86 10.13
N HIS A 43 -9.93 -7.74 9.36
CA HIS A 43 -8.97 -7.36 8.33
C HIS A 43 -9.63 -6.52 7.22
N GLU A 44 -10.79 -6.94 6.72
CA GLU A 44 -11.55 -6.19 5.70
C GLU A 44 -12.06 -4.84 6.22
N LEU A 45 -12.54 -4.78 7.47
CA LEU A 45 -13.03 -3.53 8.06
C LEU A 45 -11.91 -2.54 8.40
N SER A 46 -10.65 -2.99 8.47
CA SER A 46 -9.48 -2.15 8.74
C SER A 46 -8.76 -1.67 7.47
N PHE A 47 -9.30 -1.96 6.30
CA PHE A 47 -8.73 -1.57 5.01
C PHE A 47 -8.48 -0.05 4.94
N ASP A 48 -7.24 0.35 4.64
CA ASP A 48 -6.72 1.74 4.58
C ASP A 48 -6.87 2.59 5.86
N ARG A 49 -7.44 2.06 6.95
CA ARG A 49 -7.74 2.82 8.19
C ARG A 49 -6.51 3.22 9.02
N PHE A 50 -5.30 2.92 8.56
CA PHE A 50 -4.06 3.31 9.24
C PHE A 50 -3.66 4.76 8.95
N HIS A 51 -4.26 5.41 7.95
CA HIS A 51 -4.05 6.82 7.68
C HIS A 51 -4.74 7.70 8.73
N THR A 52 -4.06 8.76 9.16
CA THR A 52 -4.55 9.67 10.22
C THR A 52 -5.87 10.33 9.82
N ASP A 53 -5.97 10.79 8.57
CA ASP A 53 -7.13 11.49 8.01
C ASP A 53 -8.01 10.59 7.13
N PHE A 54 -8.06 9.28 7.41
CA PHE A 54 -8.76 8.28 6.60
C PHE A 54 -10.21 8.66 6.23
N ASP A 55 -10.94 9.30 7.14
CA ASP A 55 -12.34 9.74 6.93
C ASP A 55 -12.48 10.91 5.95
N ARG A 56 -11.36 11.52 5.54
CA ARG A 56 -11.28 12.67 4.63
C ARG A 56 -10.53 12.35 3.33
N LEU A 57 -10.03 11.12 3.20
CA LEU A 57 -9.37 10.64 1.98
C LEU A 57 -10.40 10.01 1.05
N TYR A 58 -10.45 10.49 -0.17
CA TYR A 58 -11.34 10.01 -1.22
C TYR A 58 -10.54 9.70 -2.47
N ARG A 59 -11.02 8.71 -3.23
CA ARG A 59 -10.54 8.39 -4.58
C ARG A 59 -11.59 8.81 -5.59
N VAL A 60 -11.18 9.38 -6.70
CA VAL A 60 -12.11 9.75 -7.77
C VAL A 60 -12.47 8.52 -8.61
N GLU A 61 -13.77 8.34 -8.83
CA GLU A 61 -14.34 7.31 -9.70
C GLU A 61 -15.17 7.96 -10.82
N GLU A 62 -15.18 7.33 -11.99
CA GLU A 62 -15.85 7.82 -13.19
C GLU A 62 -16.81 6.74 -13.74
N ASP A 63 -18.03 7.17 -14.06
CA ASP A 63 -19.00 6.36 -14.78
C ASP A 63 -18.95 6.70 -16.27
N GLN A 64 -18.47 5.77 -17.08
CA GLN A 64 -18.33 5.95 -18.52
C GLN A 64 -19.52 5.35 -19.28
N TYR A 65 -20.22 6.18 -20.04
CA TYR A 65 -21.40 5.76 -20.79
C TYR A 65 -21.04 5.43 -22.25
N TYR A 66 -21.01 4.13 -22.57
CA TYR A 66 -20.78 3.64 -23.93
C TYR A 66 -22.06 3.06 -24.54
N SER A 67 -22.45 3.54 -25.73
CA SER A 67 -23.46 2.94 -26.63
C SER A 67 -24.72 2.34 -25.96
N ASN A 68 -25.44 3.12 -25.16
CA ASN A 68 -26.71 2.73 -24.49
C ASN A 68 -26.61 1.48 -23.59
N ALA A 69 -25.41 1.12 -23.13
CA ALA A 69 -25.21 0.08 -22.12
C ALA A 69 -25.22 0.68 -20.70
N GLU A 70 -25.19 -0.21 -19.71
CA GLU A 70 -24.91 0.15 -18.32
C GLU A 70 -23.57 0.92 -18.23
N PRO A 71 -23.45 1.87 -17.28
CA PRO A 71 -22.22 2.63 -17.09
C PRO A 71 -21.04 1.69 -16.80
N TYR A 72 -19.92 1.98 -17.46
CA TYR A 72 -18.66 1.33 -17.17
C TYR A 72 -17.94 2.11 -16.08
N HIS A 73 -17.94 1.54 -14.87
CA HIS A 73 -17.31 2.14 -13.69
C HIS A 73 -15.78 1.98 -13.76
N VAL A 74 -15.05 3.08 -13.67
CA VAL A 74 -13.58 3.10 -13.61
C VAL A 74 -13.09 3.96 -12.47
N ASN A 75 -11.84 3.71 -12.06
CA ASN A 75 -11.13 4.46 -11.02
C ASN A 75 -9.89 5.16 -11.58
N VAL A 76 -9.89 5.43 -12.89
CA VAL A 76 -8.83 6.17 -13.56
C VAL A 76 -9.33 7.55 -13.96
N THR A 77 -8.38 8.47 -14.07
CA THR A 77 -8.62 9.89 -14.35
C THR A 77 -7.55 10.42 -15.34
N PRO A 78 -7.81 11.57 -15.99
CA PRO A 78 -6.81 12.28 -16.76
C PRO A 78 -5.69 12.87 -15.91
N TYR A 79 -4.48 13.00 -16.48
CA TYR A 79 -3.32 13.52 -15.75
C TYR A 79 -3.54 14.95 -15.24
N VAL A 80 -4.25 15.77 -16.00
CA VAL A 80 -4.51 17.18 -15.65
C VAL A 80 -5.56 17.35 -14.56
N SER A 81 -6.32 16.30 -14.25
CA SER A 81 -7.55 16.39 -13.47
C SER A 81 -7.31 16.84 -12.02
N GLY A 82 -6.44 16.15 -11.28
CA GLY A 82 -6.14 16.45 -9.89
C GLY A 82 -5.78 17.92 -9.61
N PRO A 83 -4.77 18.49 -10.29
CA PRO A 83 -4.43 19.91 -10.14
C PRO A 83 -5.59 20.85 -10.47
N VAL A 84 -6.33 20.60 -11.56
CA VAL A 84 -7.46 21.44 -11.95
C VAL A 84 -8.58 21.38 -10.91
N TRP A 85 -8.89 20.20 -10.38
CA TRP A 85 -9.92 20.06 -9.36
C TRP A 85 -9.56 20.76 -8.07
N LYS A 86 -8.29 20.69 -7.63
CA LYS A 86 -7.82 21.43 -6.46
C LYS A 86 -7.95 22.95 -6.65
N ASP A 87 -7.66 23.45 -7.85
CA ASP A 87 -7.73 24.89 -8.15
C ASP A 87 -9.19 25.40 -8.26
N GLU A 88 -10.11 24.58 -8.77
CA GLU A 88 -11.50 24.98 -9.09
C GLU A 88 -12.52 24.61 -8.00
N VAL A 89 -12.22 23.64 -7.12
CA VAL A 89 -13.14 23.16 -6.08
C VAL A 89 -12.59 23.48 -4.69
N PRO A 90 -13.09 24.54 -4.02
CA PRO A 90 -12.54 25.02 -2.75
C PRO A 90 -12.57 24.01 -1.60
N GLU A 91 -13.44 23.01 -1.64
CA GLU A 91 -13.56 21.95 -0.64
C GLU A 91 -12.41 20.93 -0.71
N ILE A 92 -11.64 20.90 -1.80
CA ILE A 92 -10.48 20.02 -1.96
C ILE A 92 -9.26 20.69 -1.30
N GLU A 93 -8.88 20.21 -0.12
CA GLU A 93 -7.70 20.73 0.59
C GLU A 93 -6.38 20.34 -0.09
N GLU A 94 -6.27 19.08 -0.49
CA GLU A 94 -5.11 18.53 -1.17
C GLU A 94 -5.53 17.47 -2.20
N GLN A 95 -4.66 17.24 -3.18
CA GLN A 95 -4.84 16.25 -4.24
C GLN A 95 -3.53 15.49 -4.43
N CYS A 96 -3.60 14.22 -4.83
CA CYS A 96 -2.41 13.46 -5.19
C CYS A 96 -2.76 12.48 -6.30
N ARG A 97 -2.04 12.57 -7.42
CA ARG A 97 -2.12 11.60 -8.50
C ARG A 97 -1.20 10.41 -8.23
N LEU A 98 -1.65 9.22 -8.63
CA LEU A 98 -0.91 7.96 -8.54
C LEU A 98 -0.87 7.28 -9.92
N ALA A 99 0.33 7.14 -10.45
CA ALA A 99 0.59 6.43 -11.69
C ALA A 99 1.33 5.12 -11.41
N PHE A 100 0.59 4.01 -11.36
CA PHE A 100 1.17 2.68 -11.23
C PHE A 100 2.02 2.34 -12.45
N GLN A 101 3.24 1.87 -12.20
CA GLN A 101 4.20 1.54 -13.21
C GLN A 101 4.39 0.02 -13.31
N GLY A 102 4.85 -0.42 -14.48
CA GLY A 102 5.41 -1.76 -14.62
C GLY A 102 6.73 -1.89 -13.83
N GLY A 103 7.25 -3.11 -13.79
CA GLY A 103 8.51 -3.35 -13.11
C GLY A 103 9.70 -2.67 -13.80
N HIS A 104 10.71 -2.35 -13.00
CA HIS A 104 11.95 -1.72 -13.46
C HIS A 104 13.15 -2.54 -12.98
N LEU A 105 14.25 -2.45 -13.70
CA LEU A 105 15.49 -3.13 -13.34
C LEU A 105 16.31 -2.26 -12.40
N PHE A 106 16.47 -2.67 -11.15
CA PHE A 106 17.24 -1.94 -10.15
C PHE A 106 18.63 -2.58 -10.03
N THR A 107 19.67 -1.74 -10.07
CA THR A 107 21.07 -2.16 -10.01
C THR A 107 21.84 -1.35 -8.96
N GLU A 108 22.48 -2.05 -8.03
CA GLU A 108 23.40 -1.51 -7.02
C GLU A 108 24.60 -2.45 -6.96
N GLY A 109 25.79 -2.01 -7.39
CA GLY A 109 26.97 -2.87 -7.45
C GLY A 109 26.73 -4.16 -8.26
N GLU A 110 26.83 -5.31 -7.60
CA GLU A 110 26.55 -6.63 -8.19
C GLU A 110 25.08 -7.07 -8.04
N ASN A 111 24.30 -6.38 -7.21
CA ASN A 111 22.89 -6.65 -6.97
C ASN A 111 22.06 -6.10 -8.12
N LYS A 112 21.37 -7.00 -8.84
CA LYS A 112 20.55 -6.63 -9.99
C LYS A 112 19.24 -7.40 -9.99
N PHE A 113 18.13 -6.72 -9.73
CA PHE A 113 16.81 -7.36 -9.65
C PHE A 113 15.76 -6.55 -10.39
N PHE A 114 14.74 -7.25 -10.89
CA PHE A 114 13.56 -6.61 -11.46
C PHE A 114 12.54 -6.40 -10.34
N GLU A 115 12.27 -5.14 -10.02
CA GLU A 115 11.36 -4.75 -8.94
C GLU A 115 10.00 -4.33 -9.50
N ASP A 116 8.94 -4.68 -8.78
CA ASP A 116 7.57 -4.26 -9.00
C ASP A 116 7.09 -3.28 -7.91
N GLY A 117 5.79 -2.97 -7.88
CA GLY A 117 5.24 -2.06 -6.87
C GLY A 117 5.76 -0.64 -7.02
N ILE A 118 6.00 -0.20 -8.24
CA ILE A 118 6.53 1.13 -8.53
C ILE A 118 5.36 2.06 -8.81
N VAL A 119 5.29 3.17 -8.09
CA VAL A 119 4.25 4.17 -8.26
C VAL A 119 4.89 5.53 -8.40
N VAL A 120 4.41 6.33 -9.37
CA VAL A 120 4.77 7.74 -9.47
C VAL A 120 3.69 8.56 -8.80
N VAL A 121 4.07 9.47 -7.91
CA VAL A 121 3.16 10.22 -7.07
C VAL A 121 3.48 11.71 -7.04
N ASP A 122 2.47 12.53 -6.77
CA ASP A 122 2.67 13.96 -6.52
C ASP A 122 3.44 14.20 -5.20
N SER A 123 4.04 15.39 -5.07
CA SER A 123 4.78 15.76 -3.86
C SER A 123 3.90 15.87 -2.60
N SER A 124 2.60 16.04 -2.80
CA SER A 124 1.56 16.06 -1.74
C SER A 124 1.24 14.67 -1.18
N PHE A 125 1.82 13.59 -1.71
CA PHE A 125 1.50 12.22 -1.28
C PHE A 125 1.59 12.04 0.24
N PHE A 126 2.69 12.47 0.86
CA PHE A 126 2.86 12.35 2.32
C PHE A 126 2.11 13.42 3.12
N ASP A 127 1.55 14.44 2.46
CA ASP A 127 0.60 15.38 3.06
C ASP A 127 -0.78 14.75 3.26
N MET A 128 -1.15 13.81 2.40
CA MET A 128 -2.44 13.11 2.45
C MET A 128 -2.33 11.75 3.15
N PHE A 129 -1.29 10.97 2.84
CA PHE A 129 -1.15 9.59 3.32
C PHE A 129 -0.14 9.47 4.45
N THR A 130 -0.55 8.83 5.55
CA THR A 130 0.32 8.60 6.71
C THR A 130 1.17 7.36 6.53
N PHE A 131 2.50 7.52 6.55
CA PHE A 131 3.49 6.45 6.61
C PHE A 131 4.59 6.81 7.60
N LYS A 132 5.17 5.80 8.26
CA LYS A 132 6.27 6.00 9.20
C LYS A 132 7.61 5.98 8.46
N PHE A 133 8.40 7.03 8.66
CA PHE A 133 9.74 7.14 8.11
C PHE A 133 10.74 6.42 9.02
N LYS A 134 11.49 5.46 8.44
CA LYS A 134 12.62 4.81 9.09
C LYS A 134 13.87 5.68 8.97
N TYR A 135 14.12 6.23 7.77
CA TYR A 135 15.21 7.15 7.47
C TYR A 135 14.73 8.31 6.58
N GLY A 136 15.34 9.49 6.72
CA GLY A 136 14.94 10.71 6.01
C GLY A 136 13.78 11.46 6.68
N ASN A 137 13.20 12.44 5.98
CA ASN A 137 12.07 13.22 6.49
C ASN A 137 11.06 13.52 5.38
N LYS A 138 9.81 13.81 5.78
CA LYS A 138 8.71 14.15 4.88
C LYS A 138 8.93 15.48 4.15
N GLU A 139 9.63 16.43 4.76
CA GLU A 139 9.72 17.80 4.25
C GLU A 139 10.54 17.94 2.97
N ALA A 140 11.39 16.97 2.60
CA ALA A 140 12.30 17.07 1.45
C ALA A 140 12.09 15.99 0.37
N VAL A 141 11.06 15.14 0.48
CA VAL A 141 10.85 14.02 -0.45
C VAL A 141 9.95 14.38 -1.62
N LEU A 142 10.06 13.60 -2.70
CA LEU A 142 9.18 13.64 -3.88
C LEU A 142 9.15 14.97 -4.66
N ARG A 143 10.16 15.83 -4.52
CA ARG A 143 10.25 17.11 -5.26
C ARG A 143 11.30 17.10 -6.36
N GLU A 144 12.38 16.36 -6.18
CA GLU A 144 13.49 16.32 -7.13
C GLU A 144 13.37 15.10 -8.06
N PRO A 145 13.45 15.25 -9.38
CA PRO A 145 13.04 14.22 -10.32
C PRO A 145 13.92 12.97 -10.34
N ASN A 146 15.18 13.08 -9.89
CA ASN A 146 16.12 11.97 -9.75
C ASN A 146 16.20 11.47 -8.30
N THR A 147 15.09 11.53 -7.57
CA THR A 147 14.98 10.97 -6.22
C THR A 147 13.91 9.91 -6.14
N MET A 148 14.01 9.05 -5.14
CA MET A 148 12.99 8.04 -4.84
C MET A 148 12.83 7.88 -3.33
N VAL A 149 11.66 7.39 -2.93
CA VAL A 149 11.42 6.84 -1.60
C VAL A 149 11.22 5.34 -1.75
N ILE A 150 11.86 4.55 -0.90
CA ILE A 150 11.78 3.09 -0.92
C ILE A 150 11.22 2.57 0.40
N THR A 151 10.64 1.36 0.37
CA THR A 151 10.22 0.71 1.61
C THR A 151 11.37 0.03 2.34
N GLU A 152 11.13 -0.35 3.59
CA GLU A 152 12.08 -1.05 4.45
C GLU A 152 12.52 -2.39 3.86
N GLU A 153 11.60 -3.15 3.26
CA GLU A 153 11.91 -4.41 2.55
C GLU A 153 12.97 -4.16 1.46
N LEU A 154 12.76 -3.15 0.63
CA LEU A 154 13.66 -2.85 -0.48
C LEU A 154 15.00 -2.28 0.01
N SER A 155 14.98 -1.42 1.03
CA SER A 155 16.19 -0.92 1.69
C SER A 155 17.05 -2.08 2.19
N THR A 156 16.44 -3.04 2.88
CA THR A 156 17.14 -4.20 3.44
C THR A 156 17.70 -5.10 2.34
N LYS A 157 16.96 -5.27 1.24
CA LYS A 157 17.39 -6.09 0.09
C LYS A 157 18.66 -5.58 -0.57
N TYR A 158 18.81 -4.27 -0.75
CA TYR A 158 19.98 -3.68 -1.45
C TYR A 158 21.09 -3.21 -0.51
N PHE A 159 20.76 -2.71 0.68
CA PHE A 159 21.71 -2.05 1.56
C PHE A 159 21.84 -2.69 2.95
N GLY A 160 21.13 -3.79 3.21
CA GLY A 160 21.05 -4.42 4.52
C GLY A 160 20.47 -3.47 5.57
N ASP A 161 20.99 -3.55 6.80
CA ASP A 161 20.52 -2.70 7.91
C ASP A 161 21.09 -1.27 7.91
N THR A 162 21.83 -0.88 6.87
CA THR A 162 22.44 0.45 6.79
C THR A 162 21.46 1.51 6.28
N ASP A 163 21.60 2.75 6.75
CA ASP A 163 20.85 3.90 6.22
C ASP A 163 21.30 4.19 4.78
N PRO A 164 20.41 4.01 3.77
CA PRO A 164 20.76 4.23 2.37
C PRO A 164 20.42 5.66 1.90
N VAL A 165 19.93 6.55 2.76
CA VAL A 165 19.58 7.92 2.36
C VAL A 165 20.82 8.64 1.83
N GLY A 166 20.67 9.29 0.67
CA GLY A 166 21.75 9.93 -0.06
C GLY A 166 22.59 9.00 -0.94
N ARG A 167 22.38 7.67 -0.85
CA ARG A 167 22.97 6.72 -1.82
C ARG A 167 22.18 6.70 -3.11
N THR A 168 22.82 6.20 -4.16
CA THR A 168 22.23 6.10 -5.48
C THR A 168 21.95 4.67 -5.88
N ILE A 169 20.84 4.45 -6.59
CA ILE A 169 20.54 3.20 -7.27
C ILE A 169 20.34 3.48 -8.77
N GLN A 170 20.84 2.58 -9.60
CA GLN A 170 20.64 2.66 -11.03
C GLN A 170 19.31 1.97 -11.37
N VAL A 171 18.45 2.69 -12.10
CA VAL A 171 17.15 2.21 -12.54
C VAL A 171 17.20 2.05 -14.07
N ASN A 172 16.76 0.89 -14.53
CA ASN A 172 16.89 0.43 -15.91
C ASN A 172 18.35 0.37 -16.38
N GLN A 173 18.75 1.24 -17.31
CA GLN A 173 20.11 1.22 -17.88
C GLN A 173 20.85 2.53 -17.66
N ASP A 174 20.18 3.68 -17.63
CA ASP A 174 20.87 4.98 -17.67
C ASP A 174 20.45 5.94 -16.56
N LEU A 175 19.39 5.61 -15.81
CA LEU A 175 18.84 6.52 -14.80
C LEU A 175 19.46 6.26 -13.44
N ILE A 176 19.95 7.31 -12.80
CA ILE A 176 20.52 7.26 -11.46
C ILE A 176 19.61 8.03 -10.53
N PHE A 177 19.09 7.34 -9.53
CA PHE A 177 18.21 7.93 -8.53
C PHE A 177 18.87 7.94 -7.18
N THR A 178 18.70 9.04 -6.44
CA THR A 178 19.13 9.17 -5.05
C THR A 178 17.98 8.79 -4.12
N ILE A 179 18.27 7.94 -3.13
CA ILE A 179 17.29 7.58 -2.11
C ILE A 179 17.13 8.77 -1.17
N SER A 180 15.94 9.36 -1.14
CA SER A 180 15.63 10.53 -0.31
C SER A 180 15.05 10.14 1.06
N ALA A 181 14.37 9.00 1.15
CA ALA A 181 13.85 8.46 2.39
C ALA A 181 13.62 6.94 2.30
N VAL A 182 13.51 6.32 3.48
CA VAL A 182 13.05 4.95 3.66
C VAL A 182 11.85 4.98 4.59
N ILE A 183 10.75 4.34 4.19
CA ILE A 183 9.53 4.22 4.98
C ILE A 183 9.25 2.76 5.37
N GLU A 184 8.44 2.54 6.41
CA GLU A 184 7.91 1.22 6.72
C GLU A 184 7.06 0.68 5.55
N ASP A 185 7.02 -0.65 5.40
CA ASP A 185 6.24 -1.29 4.35
C ASP A 185 4.73 -1.00 4.52
N PRO A 186 3.99 -0.70 3.44
CA PRO A 186 2.55 -0.52 3.51
C PRO A 186 1.85 -1.76 4.09
N PRO A 187 0.78 -1.60 4.89
CA PRO A 187 0.01 -2.72 5.40
C PRO A 187 -0.56 -3.59 4.28
N SER A 188 -0.69 -4.90 4.51
CA SER A 188 -1.22 -5.84 3.52
C SER A 188 -2.70 -5.58 3.14
N ASN A 189 -3.43 -4.84 3.99
CA ASN A 189 -4.81 -4.43 3.79
C ASN A 189 -4.91 -2.95 3.36
N SER A 190 -4.11 -2.56 2.37
CA SER A 190 -4.16 -1.23 1.80
C SER A 190 -4.30 -1.28 0.30
N ILE A 191 -4.98 -0.31 -0.29
CA ILE A 191 -4.93 -0.11 -1.74
C ILE A 191 -3.54 0.35 -2.21
N LEU A 192 -2.79 1.01 -1.32
CA LEU A 192 -1.45 1.53 -1.57
C LEU A 192 -0.40 0.44 -1.36
N GLY A 193 -0.42 -0.58 -2.21
CA GLY A 193 0.64 -1.57 -2.29
C GLY A 193 1.79 -1.07 -3.18
N PHE A 194 2.87 -0.59 -2.59
CA PHE A 194 4.06 -0.14 -3.32
C PHE A 194 5.36 -0.49 -2.58
N LYS A 195 6.45 -0.55 -3.34
CA LYS A 195 7.84 -0.73 -2.87
C LYS A 195 8.70 0.50 -3.16
N VAL A 196 8.33 1.28 -4.17
CA VAL A 196 9.06 2.47 -4.61
C VAL A 196 8.07 3.57 -4.97
N LEU A 197 8.34 4.77 -4.48
CA LEU A 197 7.69 6.00 -4.92
C LEU A 197 8.69 6.85 -5.70
N PHE A 198 8.33 7.14 -6.96
CA PHE A 198 8.97 8.18 -7.75
C PHE A 198 8.16 9.48 -7.69
N PRO A 199 8.81 10.64 -7.76
CA PRO A 199 8.12 11.92 -7.86
C PRO A 199 7.49 12.11 -9.24
N TRP A 200 6.38 12.85 -9.33
CA TRP A 200 5.63 13.05 -10.58
C TRP A 200 6.48 13.55 -11.75
N ASN A 201 7.43 14.45 -11.46
CA ASN A 201 8.36 15.00 -12.45
C ASN A 201 9.31 13.94 -13.08
N TYR A 202 9.40 12.73 -12.53
CA TYR A 202 10.01 11.59 -13.20
C TYR A 202 9.34 11.29 -14.56
N LEU A 203 8.00 11.36 -14.63
CA LEU A 203 7.29 11.15 -15.90
C LEU A 203 7.62 12.21 -16.93
N THR A 204 7.93 13.43 -16.50
CA THR A 204 8.39 14.50 -17.37
C THR A 204 9.80 14.21 -17.91
N LEU A 205 10.73 13.72 -17.08
CA LEU A 205 12.06 13.32 -17.52
C LEU A 205 12.03 12.24 -18.60
N GLU A 206 11.14 11.25 -18.43
CA GLU A 206 11.00 10.14 -19.37
C GLU A 206 10.15 10.48 -20.62
N ASN A 207 9.65 11.72 -20.75
CA ASN A 207 8.68 12.12 -21.77
C ASN A 207 7.41 11.23 -21.79
N ARG A 208 7.01 10.74 -20.61
CA ARG A 208 5.83 9.87 -20.40
C ARG A 208 4.65 10.63 -19.79
N ASN A 209 4.84 11.90 -19.44
CA ASN A 209 3.77 12.75 -18.95
C ASN A 209 2.74 13.02 -20.06
N ASN A 210 1.46 12.80 -19.79
CA ASN A 210 0.39 12.98 -20.76
C ASN A 210 -0.64 14.00 -20.25
N ASP A 211 -0.29 15.29 -20.33
CA ASP A 211 -1.09 16.42 -19.82
C ASP A 211 -2.30 16.75 -20.71
N THR A 212 -3.04 15.74 -21.16
CA THR A 212 -4.26 15.91 -21.96
C THR A 212 -5.47 15.38 -21.20
N TRP A 213 -6.62 16.03 -21.40
CA TRP A 213 -7.91 15.54 -20.90
C TRP A 213 -8.33 14.19 -21.52
N SER A 214 -7.73 13.82 -22.66
CA SER A 214 -7.94 12.52 -23.29
C SER A 214 -7.15 11.39 -22.65
N SER A 215 -6.20 11.69 -21.76
CA SER A 215 -5.54 10.69 -20.93
C SER A 215 -6.55 10.12 -19.95
N ASN A 216 -6.56 8.80 -19.71
CA ASN A 216 -7.39 8.21 -18.66
C ASN A 216 -6.75 6.93 -18.11
N SER A 217 -5.71 7.08 -17.29
CA SER A 217 -4.83 5.95 -16.95
C SER A 217 -4.14 6.05 -15.58
N ILE A 218 -4.51 7.03 -14.76
CA ILE A 218 -3.93 7.23 -13.41
C ILE A 218 -5.05 7.31 -12.38
N MET A 219 -4.74 7.02 -11.12
CA MET A 219 -5.67 7.28 -10.02
C MET A 219 -5.42 8.70 -9.48
N THR A 220 -6.46 9.35 -8.98
CA THR A 220 -6.41 10.64 -8.27
C THR A 220 -7.22 10.53 -6.99
#